data_AF-X1TNI4-F1
#
_entry.id   AF-X1TNI4-F1
#
_cell.length_a   1.000
_cell.length_b   1.000
_cell.length_c   1.000
_cell.angle_alpha   90.00
_cell.angle_beta   90.00
_cell.angle_gamma   90.00
#
_symmetry.space_group_name_H-M   'P 1'
#
loop_
_entity.id
_entity.type
_entity.pdbx_description
1 polymer ?
#
loop_
_entity_poly.entity_id
_entity_poly.type
_entity_poly.pdbx_seq_one_letter_code
_entity_poly.pdbx_strand_id
1 'polypeptide(L)'
;MCAKGKFGLDFVSSSERISYPMIKTKEGKLKKVSWGKALDIVSDKLAAIKKKYGSDSIAILSSAKCTNEENFLMSKFARAVVGTNNIDHCARLCHASTVTGLIQTFGSGAMTNSVEDIKHSDVAIIIGSNTTETHPVIGYEIIRCVQEYGLKLIVIDPRNIPITRYATIHLKQKPGTD
;
A
#
# COMPACT_ATOMS: atom_id res chain seq x y z
N MET A 1 -14.96 -12.02 6.08
CA MET A 1 -13.54 -12.14 5.66
C MET A 1 -13.49 -12.70 4.23
N CYS A 2 -12.60 -12.23 3.36
CA CYS A 2 -12.48 -12.76 1.99
C CYS A 2 -11.59 -14.02 1.91
N ALA A 3 -11.53 -14.69 0.77
CA ALA A 3 -10.74 -15.90 0.57
C ALA A 3 -9.25 -15.70 0.93
N LYS A 4 -8.63 -14.59 0.51
CA LYS A 4 -7.24 -14.27 0.85
C LYS A 4 -7.02 -14.12 2.36
N GLY A 5 -7.98 -13.52 3.08
CA GLY A 5 -7.89 -13.40 4.53
C GLY A 5 -8.06 -14.75 5.25
N LYS A 6 -8.93 -15.62 4.73
CA LYS A 6 -9.21 -16.93 5.33
C LYS A 6 -8.10 -17.96 5.08
N PHE A 7 -7.53 -17.95 3.88
CA PHE A 7 -6.59 -18.99 3.42
C PHE A 7 -5.17 -18.49 3.18
N GLY A 8 -4.90 -17.20 3.42
CA GLY A 8 -3.62 -16.59 3.09
C GLY A 8 -2.58 -16.62 4.21
N LEU A 9 -2.75 -17.42 5.28
CA LEU A 9 -1.86 -17.37 6.45
C LEU A 9 -0.68 -18.35 6.38
N ASP A 10 -0.68 -19.27 5.42
CA ASP A 10 0.32 -20.35 5.32
C ASP A 10 1.74 -19.86 5.04
N PHE A 11 1.90 -18.63 4.53
CA PHE A 11 3.23 -18.05 4.30
C PHE A 11 4.04 -17.87 5.59
N VAL A 12 3.38 -17.80 6.75
CA VAL A 12 4.04 -17.64 8.05
C VAL A 12 4.89 -18.87 8.37
N SER A 13 4.37 -20.07 8.07
CA SER A 13 5.01 -21.37 8.32
C SER A 13 5.77 -21.93 7.12
N SER A 14 5.83 -21.22 6.00
CA SER A 14 6.56 -21.66 4.80
C SER A 14 8.04 -21.94 5.09
N SER A 15 8.55 -23.04 4.54
CA SER A 15 9.98 -23.40 4.59
C SER A 15 10.84 -22.53 3.67
N GLU A 16 10.24 -21.79 2.73
CA GLU A 16 10.94 -20.92 1.78
C GLU A 16 11.29 -19.53 2.37
N ARG A 17 11.21 -19.38 3.69
CA ARG A 17 11.53 -18.14 4.41
C ARG A 17 13.03 -17.87 4.41
N ILE A 18 13.39 -16.60 4.19
CA ILE A 18 14.74 -16.10 4.45
C ILE A 18 14.94 -16.02 5.97
N SER A 19 15.77 -16.91 6.50
CA SER A 19 16.00 -17.09 7.95
C SER A 19 17.38 -16.62 8.44
N TYR A 20 18.27 -16.22 7.53
CA TYR A 20 19.63 -15.79 7.84
C TYR A 20 20.03 -14.59 6.98
N PRO A 21 20.83 -13.65 7.52
CA PRO A 21 21.49 -12.64 6.71
C PRO A 21 22.38 -13.26 5.63
N MET A 22 22.41 -12.66 4.44
CA MET A 22 23.21 -13.14 3.32
C MET A 22 23.91 -11.97 2.63
N ILE A 23 25.13 -12.21 2.14
CA ILE A 23 25.87 -11.25 1.32
C ILE A 23 26.15 -11.84 -0.07
N LYS A 24 26.14 -10.98 -1.09
CA LYS A 24 26.51 -11.38 -2.45
C LYS A 24 28.04 -11.43 -2.57
N THR A 25 28.57 -12.58 -2.99
CA THR A 25 30.00 -12.77 -3.23
C THR A 25 30.42 -12.17 -4.56
N LYS A 26 31.74 -12.10 -4.82
CA LYS A 26 32.29 -11.60 -6.09
C LYS A 26 31.83 -12.44 -7.29
N GLU A 27 31.55 -13.72 -7.07
CA GLU A 27 31.03 -14.67 -8.05
C GLU A 27 29.50 -14.55 -8.22
N GLY A 28 28.85 -13.58 -7.55
CA GLY A 28 27.44 -13.29 -7.68
C GLY A 28 26.50 -14.17 -6.86
N LYS A 29 27.02 -15.10 -6.04
CA LYS A 29 26.22 -16.02 -5.21
C LYS A 29 25.91 -15.42 -3.85
N LEU A 30 24.77 -15.75 -3.26
CA LEU A 30 24.44 -15.36 -1.88
C LEU A 30 25.06 -16.35 -0.89
N LYS A 31 25.77 -15.84 0.12
CA LYS A 31 26.37 -16.62 1.20
C LYS A 31 25.87 -16.14 2.55
N LYS A 32 25.49 -17.08 3.41
CA LYS A 32 25.05 -16.80 4.79
C LYS A 32 26.17 -16.16 5.62
N VAL A 33 25.81 -15.21 6.47
CA VAL A 33 26.70 -14.56 7.45
C VAL A 33 26.00 -14.37 8.79
N SER A 34 26.77 -14.10 9.85
CA SER A 34 26.20 -13.74 11.15
C SER A 34 25.54 -12.36 11.12
N TRP A 35 24.62 -12.12 12.05
CA TRP A 35 23.98 -10.82 12.23
C TRP A 35 24.98 -9.69 12.51
N GLY A 36 25.93 -9.90 13.41
CA GLY A 36 26.98 -8.91 13.70
C GLY A 36 27.75 -8.53 12.43
N LYS A 37 28.18 -9.53 11.65
CA LYS A 37 28.90 -9.27 10.39
C LYS A 37 28.04 -8.53 9.36
N ALA A 38 26.76 -8.86 9.25
CA ALA A 38 25.85 -8.17 8.34
C ALA A 38 25.66 -6.70 8.74
N LEU A 39 25.46 -6.44 10.03
CA LEU A 39 25.28 -5.09 10.56
C LEU A 39 26.53 -4.24 10.38
N ASP A 40 27.72 -4.76 10.71
CA ASP A 40 29.00 -4.07 10.50
C ASP A 40 29.19 -3.68 9.03
N ILE A 41 28.91 -4.60 8.10
CA ILE A 41 29.04 -4.32 6.66
C ILE A 41 28.10 -3.19 6.23
N VAL A 42 26.85 -3.19 6.72
CA VAL A 42 25.85 -2.17 6.35
C VAL A 42 26.22 -0.82 6.96
N SER A 43 26.56 -0.77 8.25
CA SER A 43 26.93 0.47 8.93
C SER A 43 28.19 1.09 8.34
N ASP A 44 29.24 0.30 8.13
CA ASP A 44 30.51 0.77 7.56
C ASP A 44 30.32 1.34 6.15
N LYS A 45 29.54 0.65 5.31
CA LYS A 45 29.28 1.11 3.94
C LYS A 45 28.45 2.39 3.91
N LEU A 46 27.38 2.47 4.70
CA LEU A 46 26.55 3.66 4.78
C LEU A 46 27.36 4.85 5.32
N ALA A 47 28.18 4.64 6.35
CA ALA A 47 29.05 5.68 6.90
C ALA A 47 30.10 6.15 5.87
N ALA A 48 30.74 5.22 5.16
CA ALA A 48 31.71 5.56 4.12
C ALA A 48 31.08 6.32 2.95
N ILE A 49 29.90 5.90 2.50
CA ILE A 49 29.12 6.58 1.44
C ILE A 49 28.75 8.00 1.90
N LYS A 50 28.18 8.15 3.10
CA LYS A 50 27.83 9.45 3.68
C LYS A 50 29.06 10.37 3.79
N LYS A 51 30.19 9.85 4.26
CA LYS A 51 31.45 10.63 4.40
C LYS A 51 31.98 11.09 3.04
N LYS A 52 31.89 10.24 2.01
CA LYS A 52 32.47 10.51 0.69
C LYS A 52 31.58 11.35 -0.21
N TYR A 53 30.26 11.14 -0.18
CA TYR A 53 29.31 11.69 -1.15
C TYR A 53 28.17 12.50 -0.50
N GLY A 54 28.18 12.67 0.83
CA GLY A 54 27.11 13.36 1.56
C GLY A 54 25.92 12.44 1.89
N SER A 55 25.04 12.90 2.77
CA SER A 55 23.87 12.13 3.24
C SER A 55 22.85 11.84 2.14
N ASP A 56 22.65 12.76 1.20
CA ASP A 56 21.67 12.61 0.10
C ASP A 56 22.09 11.60 -0.97
N SER A 57 23.28 11.00 -0.86
CA SER A 57 23.68 9.84 -1.67
C SER A 57 23.04 8.52 -1.21
N ILE A 58 22.32 8.53 -0.08
CA ILE A 58 21.65 7.37 0.52
C ILE A 58 20.14 7.55 0.38
N ALA A 59 19.45 6.49 -0.03
CA ALA A 59 17.99 6.45 -0.07
C ALA A 59 17.44 5.29 0.77
N ILE A 60 16.29 5.50 1.39
CA ILE A 60 15.59 4.53 2.21
C ILE A 60 14.19 4.32 1.62
N LEU A 61 13.82 3.06 1.40
CA LEU A 61 12.49 2.69 0.91
C LEU A 61 11.76 1.90 1.98
N SER A 62 10.58 2.39 2.37
CA SER A 62 9.72 1.81 3.38
C SER A 62 8.41 1.29 2.76
N SER A 63 7.52 0.70 3.56
CA SER A 63 6.43 -0.13 3.03
C SER A 63 5.13 -0.06 3.83
N ALA A 64 4.01 -0.11 3.10
CA ALA A 64 2.67 -0.26 3.66
C ALA A 64 2.44 -1.63 4.34
N LYS A 65 3.38 -2.56 4.18
CA LYS A 65 3.39 -3.86 4.88
C LYS A 65 4.22 -3.86 6.16
N CYS A 66 4.97 -2.79 6.43
CA CYS A 66 5.65 -2.59 7.70
C CYS A 66 4.66 -2.03 8.73
N THR A 67 4.98 -2.20 10.01
CA THR A 67 4.18 -1.60 11.08
C THR A 67 4.35 -0.07 11.11
N ASN A 68 3.46 0.62 11.82
CA ASN A 68 3.58 2.07 12.00
C ASN A 68 4.87 2.45 12.73
N GLU A 69 5.28 1.64 13.71
CA GLU A 69 6.51 1.81 14.47
C GLU A 69 7.74 1.62 13.60
N GLU A 70 7.76 0.62 12.72
CA GLU A 70 8.84 0.39 11.76
C GLU A 70 8.95 1.55 10.77
N ASN A 71 7.83 2.02 10.22
CA ASN A 71 7.79 3.16 9.31
C ASN A 71 8.31 4.44 10.01
N PHE A 72 7.90 4.67 11.26
CA PHE A 72 8.40 5.77 12.08
C PHE A 72 9.91 5.64 12.34
N LEU A 73 10.38 4.44 12.69
CA LEU A 73 11.79 4.16 12.93
C LEU A 73 12.63 4.44 11.68
N MET A 74 12.20 3.98 10.51
CA MET A 74 12.91 4.23 9.25
C MET A 74 12.97 5.72 8.89
N SER A 75 11.87 6.44 9.12
CA SER A 75 11.79 7.90 8.98
C SER A 75 12.75 8.62 9.92
N LYS A 76 12.80 8.21 11.19
CA LYS A 76 13.74 8.75 12.18
C LYS A 76 15.19 8.42 11.82
N PHE A 77 15.48 7.20 11.38
CA PHE A 77 16.81 6.79 10.94
C PHE A 77 17.29 7.64 9.75
N ALA A 78 16.45 7.83 8.73
CA ALA A 78 16.76 8.67 7.57
C ALA A 78 17.13 10.11 7.97
N ARG A 79 16.26 10.76 8.75
CA ARG A 79 16.38 12.19 9.03
C ARG A 79 17.35 12.51 10.16
N ALA A 80 17.34 11.72 11.24
CA ALA A 80 18.14 12.01 12.44
C ALA A 80 19.53 11.35 12.42
N VAL A 81 19.67 10.16 11.82
CA VAL A 81 20.94 9.42 11.82
C VAL A 81 21.69 9.62 10.50
N VAL A 82 21.02 9.36 9.37
CA VAL A 82 21.62 9.55 8.05
C VAL A 82 21.72 11.04 7.72
N GLY A 83 20.71 11.84 8.07
CA GLY A 83 20.67 13.27 7.76
C GLY A 83 20.20 13.56 6.35
N THR A 84 19.26 12.76 5.83
CA THR A 84 18.67 12.93 4.50
C THR A 84 17.15 12.88 4.56
N ASN A 85 16.50 13.56 3.62
CA ASN A 85 15.07 13.43 3.34
C ASN A 85 14.76 12.43 2.23
N ASN A 86 15.77 11.73 1.71
CA ASN A 86 15.63 10.64 0.73
C ASN A 86 15.07 9.37 1.38
N ILE A 87 13.89 9.51 1.98
CA ILE A 87 13.06 8.40 2.42
C ILE A 87 11.76 8.44 1.63
N ASP A 88 11.39 7.30 1.08
CA ASP A 88 10.13 7.16 0.37
C ASP A 88 9.39 5.89 0.77
N HIS A 89 8.12 5.81 0.39
CA HIS A 89 7.21 4.76 0.80
C HIS A 89 6.44 4.22 -0.40
N CYS A 90 6.22 2.90 -0.46
CA CYS A 90 5.53 2.28 -1.60
C CYS A 90 4.13 2.85 -1.89
N ALA A 91 3.48 3.46 -0.89
CA ALA A 91 2.23 4.19 -1.07
C ALA A 91 2.32 5.38 -2.03
N ARG A 92 3.52 5.90 -2.37
CA ARG A 92 3.65 6.94 -3.40
C ARG A 92 2.99 6.52 -4.71
N LEU A 93 3.12 5.24 -5.08
CA LEU A 93 2.55 4.71 -6.32
C LEU A 93 1.02 4.54 -6.26
N CYS A 94 0.42 4.61 -5.07
CA CYS A 94 -0.99 4.28 -4.88
C CYS A 94 -1.83 5.47 -4.38
N HIS A 95 -1.31 6.23 -3.41
CA HIS A 95 -2.06 7.25 -2.67
C HIS A 95 -1.51 8.67 -2.85
N ALA A 96 -0.44 8.88 -3.60
CA ALA A 96 0.11 10.24 -3.77
C ALA A 96 -0.91 11.22 -4.37
N SER A 97 -1.68 10.76 -5.37
CA SER A 97 -2.74 11.56 -6.00
C SER A 97 -3.88 11.86 -5.03
N THR A 98 -4.37 10.85 -4.32
CA THR A 98 -5.47 11.02 -3.36
C THR A 98 -5.07 11.91 -2.18
N VAL A 99 -3.87 11.74 -1.64
CA VAL A 99 -3.35 12.59 -0.55
C VAL A 99 -3.26 14.04 -1.01
N THR A 100 -2.73 14.28 -2.22
CA THR A 100 -2.62 15.65 -2.75
C THR A 100 -3.99 16.29 -2.91
N GLY A 101 -4.95 15.60 -3.52
CA GLY A 101 -6.31 16.12 -3.73
C GLY A 101 -7.06 16.35 -2.41
N LEU A 102 -7.00 15.41 -1.47
CA LEU A 102 -7.69 15.54 -0.18
C LEU A 102 -7.09 16.63 0.71
N ILE A 103 -5.76 16.81 0.72
CA ILE A 103 -5.15 17.93 1.45
C ILE A 103 -5.60 19.27 0.88
N GLN A 104 -5.63 19.42 -0.45
CA GLN A 104 -6.07 20.65 -1.10
C GLN A 104 -7.55 20.97 -0.81
N THR A 105 -8.42 19.95 -0.76
CA THR A 105 -9.87 20.12 -0.59
C THR A 105 -10.30 20.19 0.87
N PHE A 106 -9.69 19.38 1.75
CA PHE A 106 -10.15 19.15 3.13
C PHE A 106 -9.07 19.37 4.20
N GLY A 107 -7.82 19.70 3.81
CA GLY A 107 -6.72 19.90 4.75
C GLY A 107 -6.12 18.63 5.35
N SER A 108 -6.63 17.44 4.99
CA SER A 108 -6.15 16.14 5.47
C SER A 108 -6.05 15.15 4.32
N GLY A 109 -5.02 14.29 4.31
CA GLY A 109 -4.82 13.25 3.29
C GLY A 109 -5.53 11.92 3.59
N ALA A 110 -6.36 11.87 4.62
CA ALA A 110 -7.03 10.66 5.10
C ALA A 110 -8.49 10.58 4.64
N MET A 111 -9.05 9.36 4.67
CA MET A 111 -10.48 9.12 4.43
C MET A 111 -11.33 9.91 5.44
N THR A 112 -12.43 10.51 4.96
CA THR A 112 -13.27 11.43 5.73
C THR A 112 -14.48 10.77 6.39
N ASN A 113 -14.80 9.52 6.02
CA ASN A 113 -16.03 8.83 6.40
C ASN A 113 -15.74 7.37 6.78
N SER A 114 -16.69 6.72 7.44
CA SER A 114 -16.59 5.32 7.86
C SER A 114 -17.16 4.37 6.82
N VAL A 115 -16.84 3.08 6.95
CA VAL A 115 -17.47 2.02 6.12
C VAL A 115 -18.95 1.83 6.48
N GLU A 116 -19.34 2.14 7.73
CA GLU A 116 -20.73 1.98 8.19
C GLU A 116 -21.68 2.92 7.44
N ASP A 117 -21.18 4.07 6.99
CA ASP A 117 -21.97 5.08 6.25
C ASP A 117 -22.58 4.53 4.96
N ILE A 118 -22.04 3.42 4.41
CA ILE A 118 -22.60 2.75 3.22
C ILE A 118 -24.05 2.31 3.45
N LYS A 119 -24.38 1.80 4.64
CA LYS A 119 -25.75 1.33 4.97
C LYS A 119 -26.74 2.47 5.15
N HIS A 120 -26.24 3.67 5.41
CA HIS A 120 -27.03 4.86 5.66
C HIS A 120 -27.12 5.77 4.42
N SER A 121 -26.59 5.32 3.28
CA SER A 121 -26.58 6.06 2.03
C SER A 121 -27.74 5.65 1.13
N ASP A 122 -28.41 6.62 0.50
CA ASP A 122 -29.40 6.34 -0.56
C ASP A 122 -28.74 5.99 -1.90
N VAL A 123 -27.54 6.55 -2.14
CA VAL A 123 -26.78 6.40 -3.38
C VAL A 123 -25.30 6.17 -3.07
N ALA A 124 -24.69 5.23 -3.79
CA ALA A 124 -23.23 5.02 -3.80
C ALA A 124 -22.68 5.18 -5.21
N ILE A 125 -21.56 5.89 -5.34
CA ILE A 125 -20.83 6.06 -6.59
C ILE A 125 -19.49 5.34 -6.46
N ILE A 126 -19.21 4.43 -7.38
CA ILE A 126 -17.90 3.78 -7.53
C ILE A 126 -17.29 4.25 -8.85
N ILE A 127 -16.20 5.01 -8.77
CA ILE A 127 -15.45 5.48 -9.94
C ILE A 127 -14.02 4.91 -9.91
N GLY A 128 -13.57 4.33 -11.03
CA GLY A 128 -12.19 3.86 -11.18
C GLY A 128 -11.76 2.73 -10.23
N SER A 129 -12.71 1.98 -9.64
CA SER A 129 -12.42 0.93 -8.66
C SER A 129 -13.08 -0.40 -9.02
N ASN A 130 -12.28 -1.47 -9.12
CA ASN A 130 -12.78 -2.85 -9.13
C ASN A 130 -12.97 -3.36 -7.69
N THR A 131 -13.95 -2.80 -6.99
CA THR A 131 -14.15 -2.99 -5.54
C THR A 131 -14.35 -4.46 -5.17
N THR A 132 -15.07 -5.24 -5.99
CA THR A 132 -15.32 -6.67 -5.72
C THR A 132 -14.05 -7.53 -5.67
N GLU A 133 -13.04 -7.22 -6.48
CA GLU A 133 -11.81 -8.03 -6.54
C GLU A 133 -10.69 -7.47 -5.63
N THR A 134 -10.64 -6.14 -5.51
CA THR A 134 -9.59 -5.43 -4.77
C THR A 134 -9.95 -5.19 -3.30
N HIS A 135 -11.23 -5.03 -2.99
CA HIS A 135 -11.77 -4.80 -1.64
C HIS A 135 -12.99 -5.69 -1.36
N PRO A 136 -12.85 -7.05 -1.40
CA PRO A 136 -14.01 -7.94 -1.50
C PRO A 136 -15.02 -7.84 -0.34
N VAL A 137 -14.55 -7.49 0.87
CA VAL A 137 -15.44 -7.30 2.03
C VAL A 137 -16.31 -6.04 1.86
N ILE A 138 -15.74 -4.95 1.36
CA ILE A 138 -16.47 -3.73 1.05
C ILE A 138 -17.40 -3.95 -0.15
N GLY A 139 -16.91 -4.65 -1.19
CA GLY A 139 -17.73 -5.02 -2.34
C GLY A 139 -18.96 -5.85 -1.94
N TYR A 140 -18.79 -6.81 -1.02
CA TYR A 140 -19.90 -7.58 -0.45
C TYR A 140 -20.89 -6.68 0.31
N GLU A 141 -20.40 -5.78 1.17
CA GLU A 141 -21.24 -4.86 1.93
C GLU A 141 -22.09 -3.96 1.02
N ILE A 142 -21.48 -3.39 -0.03
CA ILE A 142 -22.19 -2.57 -1.02
C ILE A 142 -23.28 -3.38 -1.73
N ILE A 143 -22.95 -4.60 -2.20
CA ILE A 143 -23.93 -5.47 -2.86
C ILE A 143 -25.09 -5.80 -1.92
N ARG A 144 -24.81 -6.10 -0.65
CA ARG A 144 -25.85 -6.33 0.36
C ARG A 144 -26.74 -5.10 0.51
N CYS A 145 -26.16 -3.90 0.60
CA CYS A 145 -26.93 -2.65 0.70
C CYS A 145 -27.83 -2.42 -0.52
N VAL A 146 -27.36 -2.75 -1.73
CA VAL A 146 -28.18 -2.67 -2.95
C VAL A 146 -29.37 -3.63 -2.88
N GLN A 147 -29.14 -4.87 -2.41
CA GLN A 147 -30.16 -5.92 -2.44
C GLN A 147 -31.17 -5.85 -1.29
N GLU A 148 -30.72 -5.48 -0.09
CA GLU A 148 -31.51 -5.56 1.15
C GLU A 148 -31.97 -4.18 1.66
N TYR A 149 -31.24 -3.11 1.32
CA TYR A 149 -31.46 -1.76 1.87
C TYR A 149 -31.84 -0.73 0.80
N GLY A 150 -31.96 -1.14 -0.47
CA GLY A 150 -32.43 -0.29 -1.55
C GLY A 150 -31.41 0.73 -2.08
N LEU A 151 -30.14 0.62 -1.69
CA LEU A 151 -29.05 1.49 -2.13
C LEU A 151 -28.98 1.55 -3.67
N LYS A 152 -28.98 2.76 -4.24
CA LYS A 152 -28.76 2.95 -5.68
C LYS A 152 -27.27 3.00 -5.98
N LEU A 153 -26.80 2.08 -6.80
CA LEU A 153 -25.38 1.97 -7.14
C LEU A 153 -25.10 2.54 -8.54
N ILE A 154 -24.20 3.50 -8.62
CA ILE A 154 -23.64 4.00 -9.89
C ILE A 154 -22.19 3.52 -9.98
N VAL A 155 -21.84 2.89 -11.11
CA VAL A 155 -20.47 2.45 -11.38
C VAL A 155 -19.94 3.15 -12.62
N ILE A 156 -18.77 3.78 -12.51
CA ILE A 156 -18.08 4.55 -13.54
C ILE A 156 -16.72 3.89 -13.78
N ASP A 157 -16.70 2.91 -14.68
CA ASP A 157 -15.49 2.16 -15.06
C ASP A 157 -15.64 1.74 -16.54
N PRO A 158 -14.61 1.96 -17.39
CA PRO A 158 -14.66 1.55 -18.80
C PRO A 158 -14.90 0.03 -18.99
N ARG A 159 -14.58 -0.79 -17.99
CA ARG A 159 -14.66 -2.26 -18.05
C ARG A 159 -15.95 -2.79 -17.46
N ASN A 160 -16.32 -4.01 -17.85
CA ASN A 160 -17.32 -4.80 -17.16
C ASN A 160 -16.67 -5.55 -15.99
N ILE A 161 -16.76 -4.99 -14.78
CA ILE A 161 -16.27 -5.63 -13.55
C ILE A 161 -17.42 -6.32 -12.80
N PRO A 162 -17.17 -7.30 -11.91
CA PRO A 162 -18.24 -8.10 -11.31
C PRO A 162 -19.37 -7.30 -10.64
N ILE A 163 -19.04 -6.18 -9.98
CA ILE A 163 -20.03 -5.35 -9.27
C ILE A 163 -21.00 -4.61 -10.20
N THR A 164 -20.68 -4.43 -11.50
CA THR A 164 -21.57 -3.68 -12.42
C THR A 164 -22.90 -4.39 -12.66
N ARG A 165 -23.00 -5.69 -12.37
CA ARG A 165 -24.26 -6.47 -12.45
C ARG A 165 -25.32 -6.00 -11.44
N TYR A 166 -24.89 -5.31 -10.38
CA TYR A 166 -25.76 -4.76 -9.34
C TYR A 166 -25.95 -3.24 -9.49
N ALA A 167 -25.32 -2.62 -10.49
CA ALA A 167 -25.41 -1.18 -10.68
C ALA A 167 -26.76 -0.78 -11.27
N THR A 168 -27.35 0.28 -10.71
CA THR A 168 -28.48 0.99 -11.33
C THR A 168 -28.03 1.66 -12.64
N ILE A 169 -26.82 2.24 -12.65
CA ILE A 169 -26.20 2.84 -13.84
C ILE A 169 -24.75 2.37 -13.93
N HIS A 170 -24.35 1.88 -15.12
CA HIS A 170 -22.94 1.63 -15.45
C HIS A 170 -22.51 2.57 -16.57
N LEU A 171 -21.69 3.57 -16.24
CA LEU A 171 -21.07 4.48 -17.20
C LEU A 171 -19.72 3.91 -17.65
N LYS A 172 -19.55 3.83 -18.97
CA LYS A 172 -18.32 3.34 -19.63
C LYS A 172 -17.64 4.46 -20.38
N GLN A 173 -17.01 5.36 -19.64
CA GLN A 173 -16.25 6.47 -20.21
C GLN A 173 -15.04 5.97 -21.02
N LYS A 174 -14.52 6.81 -21.92
CA LYS A 174 -13.20 6.55 -22.51
C LYS A 174 -12.13 6.76 -21.43
N PRO A 175 -11.04 5.98 -21.39
CA PRO A 175 -9.98 6.20 -20.42
C PRO A 175 -9.46 7.64 -20.43
N GLY A 176 -9.43 8.29 -19.27
CA GLY A 176 -8.98 9.68 -19.10
C GLY A 176 -10.03 10.76 -19.40
N THR A 177 -11.31 10.40 -19.55
CA THR A 177 -12.43 11.35 -19.73
C THR A 177 -13.44 11.28 -18.59
N ASP A 178 -13.01 10.78 -17.44
CA ASP A 178 -13.75 10.78 -16.17
C ASP A 178 -13.85 12.17 -15.54
#